data_AF-B8BRT0-F1
#
_entry.id   AF-B8BRT0-F1
#
_cell.length_a   1.000
_cell.length_b   1.000
_cell.length_c   1.000
_cell.angle_alpha   90.00
_cell.angle_beta   90.00
_cell.angle_gamma   90.00
#
_symmetry.space_group_name_H-M   'P 1'
#
loop_
_entity.id
_entity.type
_entity.pdbx_description
1 polymer ?
#
loop_
_entity_poly.entity_id
_entity_poly.type
_entity_poly.pdbx_seq_one_letter_code
_entity_poly.pdbx_strand_id
1 'polypeptide(L)'
;GASAVWAGIDMLLQLQVLEGNEQRKMVAVGGKSYHGPPSTSFGSSSPLFTKHSQLLYPVPVAGQEFDEEELMEDFDQFLNEHGSEIGVMLIEPQWGSSQVGLPWPKDLAKSYVKKAQARGIFVLADEIMCGLGRHGQGTLFLSDAWDLDPDAVTFGKAIGGGVFPLSGAV
;
A
#
# COMPACT_ATOMS: atom_id res chain seq x y z
N GLY A 1 -4.40 13.00 -4.14
CA GLY A 1 -4.30 11.54 -4.30
C GLY A 1 -2.85 11.14 -4.44
N ALA A 2 -2.32 11.07 -5.66
CA ALA A 2 -0.91 10.74 -5.91
C ALA A 2 0.09 11.60 -5.10
N SER A 3 -0.18 12.90 -4.93
CA SER A 3 0.66 13.78 -4.09
C SER A 3 0.66 13.39 -2.61
N ALA A 4 -0.44 12.85 -2.09
CA ALA A 4 -0.51 12.36 -0.71
C ALA A 4 0.28 11.05 -0.55
N VAL A 5 0.21 10.16 -1.55
CA VAL A 5 1.06 8.94 -1.60
C VAL A 5 2.53 9.32 -1.57
N TRP A 6 2.96 10.27 -2.40
CA TRP A 6 4.35 10.77 -2.36
C TRP A 6 4.72 11.38 -1.01
N ALA A 7 3.86 12.22 -0.44
CA ALA A 7 4.12 12.84 0.86
C ALA A 7 4.26 11.79 1.98
N GLY A 8 3.40 10.77 2.00
CA GLY A 8 3.48 9.69 2.98
C GLY A 8 4.74 8.83 2.81
N ILE A 9 5.09 8.46 1.57
CA ILE A 9 6.31 7.70 1.28
C ILE A 9 7.56 8.50 1.66
N ASP A 10 7.64 9.76 1.25
CA ASP A 10 8.78 10.63 1.55
C ASP A 10 8.96 10.80 3.07
N MET A 11 7.86 11.03 3.80
CA MET A 11 7.86 11.08 5.26
C MET A 11 8.42 9.80 5.89
N LEU A 12 7.92 8.63 5.49
CA LEU A 12 8.36 7.34 6.05
C LEU A 12 9.80 6.98 5.65
N LEU A 13 10.24 7.32 4.44
CA LEU A 13 11.64 7.12 4.02
C LEU A 13 12.59 8.06 4.78
N GLN A 14 12.17 9.29 5.08
CA GLN A 14 12.94 10.17 5.96
C GLN A 14 13.03 9.62 7.38
N LEU A 15 11.95 9.01 7.90
CA LEU A 15 11.99 8.30 9.18
C LEU A 15 12.98 7.12 9.15
N GLN A 16 13.03 6.33 8.07
CA GLN A 16 14.05 5.28 7.93
C GLN A 16 15.48 5.84 8.04
N VAL A 17 15.75 6.98 7.39
CA VAL A 17 17.06 7.66 7.49
C VAL A 17 17.35 8.09 8.93
N LEU A 18 16.36 8.64 9.64
CA LEU A 18 16.51 9.06 11.04
C LEU A 18 16.74 7.87 11.99
N GLU A 19 16.21 6.69 11.66
CA GLU A 19 16.48 5.44 12.39
C GLU A 19 17.81 4.76 11.99
N GLY A 20 18.59 5.37 11.10
CA GLY A 20 19.89 4.86 10.66
C GLY A 20 19.82 3.82 9.54
N ASN A 21 18.65 3.65 8.90
CA ASN A 21 18.43 2.70 7.82
C ASN A 21 18.54 3.34 6.43
N GLU A 22 19.62 4.08 6.16
CA GLU A 22 19.82 4.83 4.91
C GLU A 22 19.80 3.95 3.65
N GLN A 23 20.05 2.65 3.77
CA GLN A 23 19.99 1.68 2.67
C GLN A 23 18.55 1.38 2.20
N ARG A 24 17.54 1.63 3.06
CA ARG A 24 16.13 1.30 2.80
C ARG A 24 15.46 2.36 1.93
N LYS A 25 15.67 2.29 0.61
CA LYS A 25 15.22 3.30 -0.37
C LYS A 25 14.08 2.83 -1.26
N MET A 26 13.77 1.53 -1.24
CA MET A 26 12.79 0.93 -2.14
C MET A 26 11.39 0.96 -1.54
N VAL A 27 10.39 1.10 -2.41
CA VAL A 27 8.98 1.00 -2.03
C VAL A 27 8.42 -0.33 -2.51
N ALA A 28 7.93 -1.16 -1.59
CA ALA A 28 7.21 -2.38 -1.93
C ALA A 28 5.77 -2.04 -2.33
N VAL A 29 5.33 -2.51 -3.50
CA VAL A 29 4.02 -2.18 -4.08
C VAL A 29 3.34 -3.46 -4.56
N GLY A 30 2.04 -3.62 -4.31
CA GLY A 30 1.33 -4.80 -4.76
C GLY A 30 1.35 -4.91 -6.29
N GLY A 31 1.60 -6.11 -6.83
CA GLY A 31 1.77 -6.36 -8.26
C GLY A 31 0.56 -5.98 -9.14
N LYS A 32 -0.61 -5.72 -8.55
CA LYS A 32 -1.82 -5.20 -9.21
C LYS A 32 -2.40 -3.96 -8.53
N SER A 33 -1.62 -3.26 -7.70
CA SER A 33 -2.10 -2.07 -6.98
C SER A 33 -2.04 -0.79 -7.81
N TYR A 34 -2.87 0.19 -7.46
CA TYR A 34 -2.96 1.53 -8.07
C TYR A 34 -2.87 2.61 -7.00
N HIS A 35 -1.79 3.41 -7.03
CA HIS A 35 -1.58 4.51 -6.07
C HIS A 35 -1.57 5.90 -6.73
N GLY A 36 -2.08 5.97 -7.96
CA GLY A 36 -2.10 7.18 -8.77
C GLY A 36 -1.69 6.92 -10.21
N PRO A 37 -1.60 7.98 -11.03
CA PRO A 37 -1.27 7.83 -12.43
C PRO A 37 0.04 7.08 -12.65
N PRO A 38 0.07 6.11 -13.59
CA PRO A 38 1.26 5.38 -13.99
C PRO A 38 2.52 6.19 -14.20
N SER A 39 2.41 7.40 -14.74
CA SER A 39 3.54 8.26 -15.09
C SER A 39 4.12 9.03 -13.90
N THR A 40 3.36 9.17 -12.81
CA THR A 40 3.70 10.10 -11.73
C THR A 40 3.57 9.52 -10.33
N SER A 41 3.20 8.24 -10.19
CA SER A 41 3.04 7.58 -8.89
C SER A 41 3.39 6.09 -8.92
N PHE A 42 3.10 5.38 -7.83
CA PHE A 42 3.40 3.96 -7.62
C PHE A 42 2.28 3.05 -8.15
N GLY A 43 2.60 1.78 -8.42
CA GLY A 43 1.66 0.80 -8.96
C GLY A 43 2.16 0.15 -10.25
N SER A 44 1.59 -1.00 -10.60
CA SER A 44 2.15 -1.91 -11.61
C SER A 44 1.88 -1.55 -13.06
N SER A 45 0.93 -0.65 -13.32
CA SER A 45 0.59 -0.23 -14.68
C SER A 45 1.43 0.99 -15.05
N SER A 46 2.30 0.88 -16.06
CA SER A 46 2.86 2.01 -16.82
C SER A 46 3.31 1.57 -18.21
N PRO A 47 2.60 1.96 -19.28
CA PRO A 47 2.98 1.58 -20.65
C PRO A 47 4.15 2.40 -21.21
N LEU A 48 4.57 3.48 -20.54
CA LEU A 48 5.53 4.45 -21.09
C LEU A 48 6.88 4.46 -20.37
N PHE A 49 6.97 4.02 -19.11
CA PHE A 49 8.19 4.12 -18.30
C PHE A 49 8.33 2.99 -17.29
N THR A 50 9.55 2.48 -17.15
CA THR A 50 9.96 1.60 -16.05
C THR A 50 10.10 2.43 -14.77
N LYS A 51 9.52 1.94 -13.67
CA LYS A 51 9.61 2.62 -12.37
C LYS A 51 10.77 2.03 -11.57
N HIS A 52 11.77 2.85 -11.25
CA HIS A 52 13.05 2.37 -10.69
C HIS A 52 13.09 2.30 -9.16
N SER A 53 12.15 2.94 -8.45
CA SER A 53 12.14 3.01 -6.97
C SER A 53 11.09 2.12 -6.32
N GLN A 54 10.65 1.06 -7.03
CA GLN A 54 9.66 0.13 -6.48
C GLN A 54 9.96 -1.32 -6.81
N LEU A 55 9.46 -2.19 -5.94
CA LEU A 55 9.52 -3.63 -6.06
C LEU A 55 8.11 -4.18 -5.95
N LEU A 56 7.76 -5.12 -6.81
CA LEU A 56 6.39 -5.64 -6.88
C LEU A 56 6.28 -6.90 -6.04
N TYR A 57 5.41 -6.88 -5.03
CA TYR A 57 5.12 -8.05 -4.21
C TYR A 57 3.82 -8.74 -4.67
N PRO A 58 3.68 -10.06 -4.46
CA PRO A 58 2.54 -10.82 -4.94
C PRO A 58 1.26 -10.46 -4.17
N VAL A 59 0.14 -10.37 -4.89
CA VAL A 59 -1.18 -10.01 -4.34
C VAL A 59 -2.28 -10.87 -4.95
N PRO A 60 -3.42 -11.06 -4.26
CA PRO A 60 -4.62 -11.62 -4.87
C PRO A 60 -5.04 -10.84 -6.11
N VAL A 61 -5.58 -11.51 -7.12
CA VAL A 61 -6.00 -10.90 -8.39
C VAL A 61 -7.49 -11.16 -8.64
N ALA A 62 -8.25 -10.10 -8.88
CA ALA A 62 -9.67 -10.20 -9.19
C ALA A 62 -9.95 -11.15 -10.38
N GLY A 63 -10.85 -12.11 -10.14
CA GLY A 63 -11.26 -13.11 -11.13
C GLY A 63 -10.27 -14.28 -11.31
N GLN A 64 -9.23 -14.36 -10.48
CA GLN A 64 -8.31 -15.49 -10.43
C GLN A 64 -8.45 -16.20 -9.09
N GLU A 65 -8.49 -17.53 -9.11
CA GLU A 65 -8.33 -18.32 -7.89
C GLU A 65 -6.89 -18.20 -7.40
N PHE A 66 -6.71 -18.16 -6.09
CA PHE A 66 -5.41 -18.13 -5.44
C PHE A 66 -5.47 -18.98 -4.18
N ASP A 67 -4.34 -19.57 -3.81
CA ASP A 67 -4.15 -20.24 -2.54
C ASP A 67 -3.47 -19.26 -1.56
N GLU A 68 -4.04 -19.11 -0.36
CA GLU A 68 -3.53 -18.16 0.62
C GLU A 68 -2.16 -18.59 1.20
N GLU A 69 -1.89 -19.89 1.29
CA GLU A 69 -0.61 -20.40 1.79
C GLU A 69 0.50 -20.18 0.75
N GLU A 70 0.26 -20.56 -0.51
CA GLU A 70 1.21 -20.33 -1.61
C GLU A 70 1.54 -18.84 -1.76
N LEU A 71 0.50 -17.99 -1.73
CA LEU A 71 0.68 -16.55 -1.86
C LEU A 71 1.48 -15.94 -0.69
N MET A 72 1.32 -16.48 0.52
CA MET A 72 2.11 -16.11 1.68
C MET A 72 3.56 -16.58 1.59
N GLU A 73 3.81 -17.76 1.06
CA GLU A 73 5.16 -18.27 0.79
C GLU A 73 5.90 -17.37 -0.22
N ASP A 74 5.24 -17.00 -1.31
CA ASP A 74 5.77 -16.06 -2.31
C ASP A 74 6.08 -14.69 -1.69
N PHE A 75 5.22 -14.21 -0.79
CA PHE A 75 5.46 -12.95 -0.08
C PHE A 75 6.63 -13.04 0.90
N ASP A 76 6.78 -14.15 1.61
CA ASP A 76 7.95 -14.39 2.46
C ASP A 76 9.24 -14.46 1.63
N GLN A 77 9.22 -15.11 0.46
CA GLN A 77 10.35 -15.12 -0.46
C GLN A 77 10.70 -13.70 -0.91
N PHE A 78 9.72 -12.92 -1.34
CA PHE A 78 9.92 -11.51 -1.71
C PHE A 78 10.58 -10.71 -0.58
N LEU A 79 10.10 -10.86 0.66
CA LEU A 79 10.67 -10.16 1.82
C LEU A 79 12.07 -10.67 2.18
N ASN A 80 12.39 -11.93 1.94
CA ASN A 80 13.72 -12.48 2.19
C ASN A 80 14.74 -11.96 1.16
N GLU A 81 14.32 -11.78 -0.09
CA GLU A 81 15.16 -11.28 -1.18
C GLU A 81 15.37 -9.77 -1.09
N HIS A 82 14.31 -9.01 -0.78
CA HIS A 82 14.29 -7.55 -0.91
C HIS A 82 14.07 -6.80 0.42
N GLY A 83 13.78 -7.48 1.51
CA GLY A 83 13.33 -6.83 2.75
C GLY A 83 14.33 -5.84 3.36
N SER A 84 15.62 -5.97 3.07
CA SER A 84 16.67 -5.08 3.59
C SER A 84 16.80 -3.75 2.82
N GLU A 85 16.33 -3.69 1.57
CA GLU A 85 16.33 -2.48 0.72
C GLU A 85 14.99 -1.74 0.75
N ILE A 86 13.93 -2.38 1.24
CA ILE A 86 12.59 -1.79 1.34
C ILE A 86 12.49 -0.91 2.60
N GLY A 87 12.08 0.35 2.40
CA GLY A 87 11.78 1.28 3.49
C GLY A 87 10.30 1.42 3.78
N VAL A 88 9.47 1.34 2.73
CA VAL A 88 8.02 1.53 2.82
C VAL A 88 7.31 0.45 2.00
N MET A 89 6.25 -0.15 2.55
CA MET A 89 5.31 -0.98 1.82
C MET A 89 3.97 -0.25 1.69
N LEU A 90 3.46 -0.16 0.47
CA LEU A 90 2.11 0.32 0.21
C LEU A 90 1.13 -0.84 0.25
N ILE A 91 -0.02 -0.64 0.90
CA ILE A 91 -1.14 -1.60 0.87
C ILE A 91 -2.45 -0.86 0.61
N GLU A 92 -3.28 -1.34 -0.31
CA GLU A 92 -4.69 -0.93 -0.44
C GLU A 92 -5.54 -1.98 0.30
N PRO A 93 -6.14 -1.71 1.48
CA PRO A 93 -6.95 -2.72 2.18
C PRO A 93 -8.14 -3.22 1.33
N GLN A 94 -8.70 -2.32 0.54
CA GLN A 94 -9.66 -2.64 -0.50
C GLN A 94 -9.26 -1.90 -1.77
N TRP A 95 -8.93 -2.65 -2.81
CA TRP A 95 -8.48 -2.09 -4.07
C TRP A 95 -9.59 -1.31 -4.76
N GLY A 96 -9.22 -0.21 -5.39
CA GLY A 96 -10.17 0.56 -6.20
C GLY A 96 -10.15 0.18 -7.67
N SER A 97 -9.44 0.99 -8.45
CA SER A 97 -9.48 0.98 -9.91
C SER A 97 -8.79 -0.22 -10.54
N SER A 98 -7.83 -0.85 -9.87
CA SER A 98 -7.05 -1.94 -10.44
C SER A 98 -7.66 -3.32 -10.24
N GLN A 99 -8.52 -3.48 -9.23
CA GLN A 99 -9.16 -4.77 -8.92
C GLN A 99 -10.68 -4.66 -8.67
N VAL A 100 -11.32 -3.64 -9.25
CA VAL A 100 -12.79 -3.50 -9.29
C VAL A 100 -13.45 -3.52 -7.90
N GLY A 101 -12.83 -2.91 -6.89
CA GLY A 101 -13.43 -2.85 -5.55
C GLY A 101 -13.21 -4.10 -4.69
N LEU A 102 -12.43 -5.08 -5.14
CA LEU A 102 -12.14 -6.31 -4.38
C LEU A 102 -11.50 -5.95 -3.02
N PRO A 103 -12.01 -6.46 -1.88
CA PRO A 103 -11.28 -6.41 -0.62
C PRO A 103 -10.21 -7.51 -0.57
N TRP A 104 -9.11 -7.27 0.13
CA TRP A 104 -8.27 -8.38 0.58
C TRP A 104 -9.07 -9.36 1.46
N PRO A 105 -8.69 -10.65 1.50
CA PRO A 105 -8.94 -11.46 2.69
C PRO A 105 -8.31 -10.75 3.90
N LYS A 106 -9.13 -10.41 4.90
CA LYS A 106 -8.72 -9.56 6.04
C LYS A 106 -7.47 -10.09 6.75
N ASP A 107 -7.46 -11.39 7.05
CA ASP A 107 -6.36 -12.01 7.81
C ASP A 107 -5.08 -12.14 6.99
N LEU A 108 -5.21 -12.30 5.67
CA LEU A 108 -4.09 -12.25 4.74
C LEU A 108 -3.44 -10.86 4.72
N ALA A 109 -4.24 -9.79 4.54
CA ALA A 109 -3.74 -8.41 4.59
C ALA A 109 -3.04 -8.11 5.94
N LYS A 110 -3.65 -8.54 7.04
CA LYS A 110 -3.06 -8.40 8.38
C LYS A 110 -1.73 -9.12 8.52
N SER A 111 -1.61 -10.31 7.93
CA SER A 111 -0.38 -11.09 7.92
C SER A 111 0.73 -10.40 7.12
N TYR A 112 0.40 -9.79 5.99
CA TYR A 112 1.33 -9.01 5.17
C TYR A 112 1.89 -7.81 5.95
N VAL A 113 1.02 -7.02 6.57
CA VAL A 113 1.41 -5.85 7.36
C VAL A 113 2.35 -6.25 8.49
N LYS A 114 1.97 -7.26 9.29
CA LYS A 114 2.80 -7.75 10.41
C LYS A 114 4.16 -8.26 9.95
N LYS A 115 4.23 -8.99 8.84
CA LYS A 115 5.50 -9.54 8.33
C LYS A 115 6.44 -8.47 7.77
N ALA A 116 5.89 -7.41 7.19
CA ALA A 116 6.66 -6.25 6.76
C ALA A 116 7.22 -5.48 7.97
N GLN A 117 6.36 -5.13 8.94
CA GLN A 117 6.77 -4.40 10.15
C GLN A 117 7.78 -5.19 10.98
N ALA A 118 7.62 -6.51 11.10
CA ALA A 118 8.59 -7.38 11.78
C ALA A 118 10.00 -7.35 11.15
N ARG A 119 10.12 -6.88 9.90
CA ARG A 119 11.40 -6.69 9.20
C ARG A 119 11.85 -5.23 9.17
N GLY A 120 11.22 -4.34 9.94
CA GLY A 120 11.54 -2.91 10.01
C GLY A 120 11.11 -2.13 8.76
N ILE A 121 10.10 -2.62 8.03
CA ILE A 121 9.52 -1.93 6.88
C ILE A 121 8.29 -1.17 7.37
N PHE A 122 8.23 0.14 7.14
CA PHE A 122 7.04 0.93 7.44
C PHE A 122 5.92 0.61 6.45
N VAL A 123 4.69 0.64 6.91
CA VAL A 123 3.50 0.34 6.12
C VAL A 123 2.64 1.57 5.96
N LEU A 124 2.37 1.94 4.71
CA LEU A 124 1.46 3.02 4.36
C LEU A 124 0.19 2.43 3.73
N ALA A 125 -0.94 2.55 4.43
CA ALA A 125 -2.23 2.14 3.90
C ALA A 125 -2.78 3.21 2.95
N ASP A 126 -2.98 2.86 1.68
CA ASP A 126 -3.69 3.69 0.71
C ASP A 126 -5.20 3.51 0.84
N GLU A 127 -5.81 4.45 1.55
CA GLU A 127 -7.24 4.49 1.82
C GLU A 127 -7.94 5.61 1.04
N ILE A 128 -7.30 6.09 -0.04
CA ILE A 128 -7.89 7.12 -0.89
C ILE A 128 -9.21 6.64 -1.51
N MET A 129 -9.34 5.34 -1.80
CA MET A 129 -10.56 4.73 -2.36
C MET A 129 -11.55 4.25 -1.28
N CYS A 130 -11.08 3.44 -0.35
CA CYS A 130 -11.93 2.72 0.59
C CYS A 130 -12.20 3.47 1.89
N GLY A 131 -11.32 4.41 2.27
CA GLY A 131 -11.43 5.16 3.51
C GLY A 131 -12.56 6.19 3.52
N LEU A 132 -12.57 6.98 4.60
CA LEU A 132 -13.59 7.98 4.92
C LEU A 132 -15.01 7.37 4.92
N GLY A 133 -15.12 6.14 5.44
CA GLY A 133 -16.37 5.41 5.58
C GLY A 133 -16.92 4.76 4.30
N ARG A 134 -16.24 4.89 3.13
CA ARG A 134 -16.70 4.28 1.87
C ARG A 134 -16.81 2.76 1.97
N HIS A 135 -15.93 2.12 2.75
CA HIS A 135 -15.91 0.68 3.02
C HIS A 135 -17.12 0.16 3.84
N GLY A 136 -17.89 1.04 4.49
CA GLY A 136 -19.15 0.68 5.16
C GLY A 136 -19.02 -0.07 6.50
N GLN A 137 -17.86 -0.04 7.17
CA GLN A 137 -17.62 -0.77 8.43
C GLN A 137 -17.79 0.10 9.71
N GLY A 138 -18.23 1.36 9.56
CA GLY A 138 -18.48 2.26 10.70
C GLY A 138 -17.25 2.93 11.33
N THR A 139 -16.06 2.73 10.77
CA THR A 139 -14.82 3.46 11.09
C THR A 139 -14.50 4.49 10.00
N LEU A 140 -13.54 5.39 10.27
CA LEU A 140 -13.04 6.32 9.24
C LEU A 140 -12.18 5.60 8.22
N PHE A 141 -11.29 4.71 8.67
CA PHE A 141 -10.41 3.92 7.82
C PHE A 141 -10.72 2.43 7.95
N LEU A 142 -10.57 1.70 6.85
CA LEU A 142 -10.77 0.25 6.79
C LEU A 142 -9.69 -0.48 7.60
N SER A 143 -8.47 0.05 7.62
CA SER A 143 -7.37 -0.41 8.47
C SER A 143 -7.74 -0.44 9.96
N ASP A 144 -8.53 0.52 10.45
CA ASP A 144 -9.07 0.50 11.82
C ASP A 144 -10.07 -0.66 12.02
N ALA A 145 -11.04 -0.80 11.11
CA ALA A 145 -12.04 -1.87 11.20
C ALA A 145 -11.41 -3.27 11.09
N TRP A 146 -10.27 -3.36 10.42
CA TRP A 146 -9.54 -4.60 10.22
C TRP A 146 -8.41 -4.83 11.21
N ASP A 147 -8.11 -3.85 12.08
CA ASP A 147 -7.00 -3.91 13.03
C ASP A 147 -5.69 -4.28 12.29
N LEU A 148 -5.41 -3.54 11.20
CA LEU A 148 -4.20 -3.71 10.39
C LEU A 148 -2.99 -3.01 11.00
N ASP A 149 -3.19 -1.91 11.73
CA ASP A 149 -2.14 -1.13 12.41
C ASP A 149 -0.99 -0.64 11.48
N PRO A 150 -1.30 0.04 10.35
CA PRO A 150 -0.26 0.63 9.49
C PRO A 150 0.41 1.83 10.16
N ASP A 151 1.66 2.11 9.79
CA ASP A 151 2.43 3.25 10.31
C ASP A 151 1.90 4.61 9.85
N ALA A 152 1.25 4.65 8.68
CA ALA A 152 0.57 5.84 8.18
C ALA A 152 -0.57 5.48 7.21
N VAL A 153 -1.46 6.43 6.97
CA VAL A 153 -2.62 6.29 6.08
C VAL A 153 -2.68 7.46 5.10
N THR A 154 -2.98 7.19 3.83
CA THR A 154 -3.32 8.24 2.85
C THR A 154 -4.81 8.29 2.58
N PHE A 155 -5.33 9.50 2.42
CA PHE A 155 -6.74 9.76 2.14
C PHE A 155 -6.92 10.87 1.10
N GLY A 156 -8.08 10.88 0.46
CA GLY A 156 -8.42 11.83 -0.59
C GLY A 156 -9.87 11.68 -1.02
N LYS A 157 -10.16 11.87 -2.31
CA LYS A 157 -11.48 11.65 -2.93
C LYS A 157 -12.64 12.22 -2.11
N ALA A 158 -13.27 11.38 -1.28
CA ALA A 158 -14.43 11.74 -0.47
C ALA A 158 -14.19 12.95 0.45
N ILE A 159 -12.96 13.19 0.90
CA ILE A 159 -12.63 14.32 1.79
C ILE A 159 -13.00 15.68 1.19
N GLY A 160 -12.89 15.83 -0.14
CA GLY A 160 -13.24 17.05 -0.84
C GLY A 160 -14.70 17.11 -1.30
N GLY A 161 -15.50 16.09 -1.01
CA GLY A 161 -16.89 15.95 -1.47
C GLY A 161 -17.05 15.91 -3.00
N GLY A 162 -15.96 15.68 -3.75
CA GLY A 162 -15.95 15.84 -5.21
C GLY A 162 -15.93 17.30 -5.70
N VAL A 163 -15.88 18.26 -4.79
CA VAL A 163 -15.91 19.71 -5.09
C VAL A 163 -14.52 20.32 -5.00
N PHE A 164 -13.76 19.96 -3.96
CA PHE A 164 -12.42 20.50 -3.74
C PHE A 164 -11.34 19.43 -3.90
N PRO A 165 -10.21 19.75 -4.58
CA PRO A 165 -9.09 18.82 -4.70
C PRO A 165 -8.30 18.78 -3.38
N LEU A 166 -8.67 17.88 -2.48
CA LEU A 166 -8.02 17.70 -1.19
C LEU A 166 -7.58 16.24 -0.98
N SER A 167 -6.40 16.06 -0.39
CA SER A 167 -5.85 14.78 0.03
C SER A 167 -4.78 14.99 1.09
N GLY A 168 -4.50 13.99 1.91
CA GLY A 168 -3.48 14.04 2.94
C GLY A 168 -2.90 12.66 3.24
N ALA A 169 -1.80 12.67 3.98
CA ALA A 169 -1.22 11.53 4.66
C ALA A 169 -1.22 11.86 6.16
N VAL A 170 -1.52 10.89 7.01
CA VAL A 170 -1.49 10.99 8.47
C VAL A 170 -0.77 9.79 9.05
#